data_AF-A0A1C3YMQ0-F1
#
_entry.id   AF-A0A1C3YMQ0-F1
#
_cell.length_a   1.000
_cell.length_b   1.000
_cell.length_c   1.000
_cell.angle_alpha   90.00
_cell.angle_beta   90.00
_cell.angle_gamma   90.00
#
_symmetry.space_group_name_H-M   'P 1'
#
loop_
_entity.id
_entity.type
_entity.pdbx_description
1 polymer ?
#
loop_
_entity_poly.entity_id
_entity_poly.type
_entity_poly.pdbx_seq_one_letter_code
_entity_poly.pdbx_strand_id
1 'polypeptide(L)'
;MPRMNLGLPYNHCSLASGCRVGFQSPNLLRCGACQVVKYCGKPHQKAKLRAEPGEDTGGENPFDTAVGQFWYFRSTRPYMSVSFDLMSAILSVRTGEAVQAAPDHALDMIRLCRGDNQGVRSYVPALHLRLGNDQ
;
A
#
# COMPACT_ATOMS: atom_id res chain seq x y z
N MET A 1 -4.70 20.17 -3.79
CA MET A 1 -3.30 19.84 -3.44
C MET A 1 -2.63 19.18 -4.64
N PRO A 2 -1.49 19.70 -5.13
CA PRO A 2 -0.77 19.08 -6.24
C PRO A 2 -0.23 17.71 -5.82
N ARG A 3 -0.51 16.67 -6.61
CA ARG A 3 -0.01 15.31 -6.39
C ARG A 3 1.50 15.27 -6.57
N MET A 4 2.25 15.37 -5.47
CA MET A 4 3.70 15.24 -5.50
C MET A 4 4.08 13.80 -5.88
N ASN A 5 4.93 13.66 -6.90
CA ASN A 5 5.52 12.38 -7.23
C ASN A 5 6.76 12.18 -6.36
N LEU A 6 6.64 11.33 -5.33
CA LEU A 6 7.66 11.11 -4.30
C LEU A 6 8.87 10.27 -4.77
N GLY A 7 9.04 10.07 -6.09
CA GLY A 7 10.17 9.30 -6.63
C GLY A 7 10.22 7.84 -6.21
N LEU A 8 9.11 7.29 -5.69
CA LEU A 8 9.03 5.90 -5.24
C LEU A 8 9.10 4.95 -6.44
N PRO A 9 9.63 3.73 -6.23
CA PRO A 9 9.38 2.60 -7.12
C PRO A 9 7.90 2.24 -7.03
N TYR A 10 7.03 3.01 -7.68
CA TYR A 10 5.65 2.57 -7.86
C TYR A 10 5.70 1.27 -8.66
N ASN A 11 4.88 0.27 -8.35
CA ASN A 11 4.72 -0.83 -9.29
C ASN A 11 4.12 -0.27 -10.59
N HIS A 12 4.94 -0.16 -11.64
CA HIS A 12 4.53 0.40 -12.91
C HIS A 12 3.42 -0.51 -13.45
N CYS A 13 2.18 -0.01 -13.47
CA CYS A 13 1.09 -0.79 -14.06
C CYS A 13 1.30 -1.04 -15.56
N SER A 14 2.24 -0.30 -16.16
CA SER A 14 2.66 -0.33 -17.56
C SER A 14 3.74 -1.38 -17.90
N LEU A 15 4.38 -2.05 -16.93
CA LEU A 15 5.33 -3.14 -17.22
C LEU A 15 4.59 -4.47 -17.41
N ALA A 16 5.22 -5.43 -18.12
CA ALA A 16 4.67 -6.77 -18.34
C ALA A 16 4.41 -7.57 -17.04
N SER A 17 5.09 -7.22 -15.95
CA SER A 17 4.86 -7.70 -14.57
C SER A 17 3.80 -6.89 -13.79
N GLY A 18 3.18 -5.89 -14.43
CA GLY A 18 2.22 -4.94 -13.85
C GLY A 18 0.78 -5.46 -13.78
N CYS A 19 -0.18 -4.58 -14.04
CA CYS A 19 -1.59 -4.97 -14.14
C CYS A 19 -1.83 -5.55 -15.54
N ARG A 20 -2.45 -6.73 -15.66
CA ARG A 20 -2.79 -7.34 -16.96
C ARG A 20 -3.57 -6.34 -17.83
N VAL A 21 -3.52 -6.53 -19.14
CA VAL A 21 -4.15 -5.66 -20.16
C VAL A 21 -5.65 -5.40 -19.89
N GLY A 22 -6.36 -6.31 -19.19
CA GLY A 22 -7.75 -6.14 -18.76
C GLY A 22 -7.98 -5.44 -17.41
N PHE A 23 -6.94 -5.25 -16.60
CA PHE A 23 -6.98 -4.50 -15.33
C PHE A 23 -6.38 -3.09 -15.49
N GLN A 24 -6.19 -2.63 -16.73
CA GLN A 24 -5.85 -1.23 -17.03
C GLN A 24 -7.12 -0.38 -16.95
N SER A 25 -7.48 0.07 -15.75
CA SER A 25 -8.63 0.96 -15.60
C SER A 25 -8.34 2.33 -16.24
N PRO A 26 -9.33 3.02 -16.83
CA PRO A 26 -9.19 4.44 -17.23
C PRO A 26 -8.80 5.35 -16.06
N ASN A 27 -8.96 4.87 -14.82
CA ASN A 27 -8.65 5.56 -13.57
C ASN A 27 -7.21 5.36 -13.05
N LEU A 28 -6.28 4.87 -13.89
CA LEU A 28 -4.87 4.85 -13.51
C LEU A 28 -4.37 6.28 -13.30
N LEU A 29 -3.69 6.50 -12.18
CA LEU A 29 -3.14 7.79 -11.85
C LEU A 29 -1.90 8.05 -12.70
N ARG A 30 -1.75 9.31 -13.14
CA ARG A 30 -0.55 9.78 -13.83
C ARG A 30 0.32 10.58 -12.88
N CYS A 31 1.62 10.53 -13.11
CA CYS A 31 2.58 11.41 -12.44
C CYS A 31 2.18 12.87 -12.69
N GLY A 32 2.00 13.67 -11.63
CA GLY A 32 1.67 15.09 -11.75
C GLY A 32 2.72 15.90 -12.53
N ALA A 33 3.99 15.50 -12.47
CA ALA A 33 5.09 16.19 -13.15
C ALA A 33 5.27 15.75 -14.61
N CYS A 34 5.65 14.49 -14.85
CA CYS A 34 5.99 14.02 -16.19
C CYS A 34 4.80 13.52 -17.02
N GLN A 35 3.65 13.22 -16.40
CA GLN A 35 2.43 12.68 -17.03
C GLN A 35 2.57 11.35 -17.82
N VAL A 36 3.79 10.83 -17.99
CA VAL A 36 4.09 9.60 -18.74
C VAL A 36 3.97 8.36 -17.86
N VAL A 37 4.39 8.45 -16.60
CA VAL A 37 4.36 7.30 -15.66
C VAL A 37 2.93 7.09 -15.16
N LYS A 38 2.41 5.87 -15.39
CA LYS A 38 1.12 5.40 -14.87
C LYS A 38 1.34 4.53 -13.63
N TYR A 39 0.59 4.81 -12.56
CA TYR A 39 0.61 4.02 -11.34
C TYR A 39 -0.81 3.77 -10.83
N CYS A 40 -0.96 2.72 -10.03
CA CYS A 40 -2.22 2.40 -9.35
C CYS A 40 -2.21 2.99 -7.94
N GLY A 41 -3.36 3.47 -7.49
CA GLY A 41 -3.58 3.82 -6.08
C GLY A 41 -4.01 2.62 -5.24
N LYS A 42 -4.02 2.78 -3.91
CA LYS A 42 -4.47 1.77 -2.94
C LYS A 42 -5.82 1.11 -3.30
N PRO A 43 -6.88 1.84 -3.74
CA PRO A 43 -8.15 1.20 -4.12
C PRO A 43 -8.02 0.22 -5.28
N HIS A 44 -7.21 0.57 -6.28
CA HIS A 44 -6.99 -0.26 -7.45
C HIS A 44 -6.16 -1.51 -7.10
N GLN A 45 -5.15 -1.38 -6.23
CA GLN A 45 -4.38 -2.52 -5.75
C GLN A 45 -5.25 -3.50 -4.95
N LYS A 46 -6.14 -2.99 -4.08
CA LYS A 46 -7.12 -3.82 -3.38
C LYS A 46 -8.06 -4.54 -4.35
N ALA A 47 -8.58 -3.83 -5.36
CA ALA A 47 -9.43 -4.44 -6.38
C ALA A 47 -8.70 -5.53 -7.19
N LYS A 48 -7.43 -5.30 -7.55
CA LYS A 48 -6.60 -6.30 -8.25
C LYS A 48 -6.48 -7.56 -7.42
N LEU A 49 -6.10 -7.42 -6.15
CA LEU A 49 -5.89 -8.56 -5.26
C LEU A 49 -7.19 -9.28 -4.89
N ARG A 50 -8.35 -8.62 -4.97
CA ARG A 50 -9.67 -9.27 -4.87
C ARG A 50 -10.03 -10.09 -6.11
N ALA A 51 -9.72 -9.56 -7.28
CA ALA A 51 -10.01 -10.23 -8.55
C ALA A 51 -9.01 -11.36 -8.86
N GLU A 52 -7.76 -11.20 -8.41
CA GLU A 52 -6.66 -12.13 -8.63
C GLU A 52 -5.94 -12.43 -7.29
N PRO A 53 -6.54 -13.21 -6.37
CA PRO A 53 -5.97 -13.54 -5.06
C PRO A 53 -4.66 -14.33 -5.09
N GLY A 54 -4.42 -15.04 -6.19
CA GLY A 54 -3.35 -16.02 -6.35
C GLY A 54 -3.75 -17.42 -5.87
N GLU A 55 -3.12 -18.44 -6.44
CA GLU A 55 -3.47 -19.86 -6.23
C GLU A 55 -3.25 -20.31 -4.77
N ASP A 56 -2.26 -19.75 -4.08
CA ASP A 56 -1.92 -20.08 -2.70
C ASP A 56 -2.97 -19.64 -1.67
N THR A 57 -3.91 -18.78 -2.07
CA THR A 57 -5.08 -18.39 -1.26
C THR A 57 -6.32 -19.24 -1.55
N GLY A 58 -6.21 -20.27 -2.39
CA GLY A 58 -7.35 -21.06 -2.86
C GLY A 58 -8.29 -20.29 -3.81
N GLY A 59 -7.87 -19.12 -4.31
CA GLY A 59 -8.69 -18.24 -5.13
C GLY A 59 -9.74 -17.44 -4.34
N GLU A 60 -9.73 -17.51 -3.01
CA GLU A 60 -10.63 -16.75 -2.16
C GLU A 60 -10.14 -15.31 -1.94
N ASN A 61 -11.04 -14.38 -1.62
CA ASN A 61 -10.65 -12.99 -1.36
C ASN A 61 -9.77 -12.91 -0.10
N PRO A 62 -8.48 -12.54 -0.22
CA PRO A 62 -7.56 -12.57 0.91
C PRO A 62 -7.88 -11.50 1.95
N PHE A 63 -8.61 -10.44 1.59
CA PHE A 63 -9.04 -9.42 2.54
C PHE A 63 -10.14 -9.89 3.51
N ASP A 64 -10.74 -11.06 3.24
CA ASP A 64 -11.76 -11.67 4.09
C ASP A 64 -11.19 -12.91 4.78
N THR A 65 -10.42 -13.75 4.07
CA THR A 65 -9.99 -15.07 4.55
C THR A 65 -8.56 -15.10 5.11
N ALA A 66 -7.69 -14.19 4.66
CA ALA A 66 -6.27 -14.17 5.02
C ALA A 66 -5.89 -13.03 5.97
N VAL A 67 -6.85 -12.30 6.55
CA VAL A 67 -6.58 -11.16 7.44
C VAL A 67 -5.71 -11.58 8.63
N GLY A 68 -4.64 -10.83 8.88
CA GLY A 68 -3.65 -11.13 9.90
C GLY A 68 -2.52 -12.05 9.42
N GLN A 69 -2.70 -12.72 8.29
CA GLN A 69 -1.76 -13.69 7.70
C GLN A 69 -1.24 -13.27 6.32
N PHE A 70 -1.35 -12.00 5.92
CA PHE A 70 -0.92 -11.53 4.59
C PHE A 70 0.56 -11.78 4.26
N TRP A 71 1.41 -12.03 5.25
CA TRP A 71 2.81 -12.38 4.97
C TRP A 71 3.02 -13.87 4.68
N TYR A 72 2.10 -14.71 5.12
CA TYR A 72 2.15 -16.15 4.86
C TYR A 72 1.97 -16.43 3.37
N PHE A 73 0.90 -15.89 2.76
CA PHE A 73 0.59 -16.03 1.35
C PHE A 73 1.54 -15.21 0.48
N ARG A 74 2.17 -15.86 -0.50
CA ARG A 74 3.10 -15.23 -1.45
C ARG A 74 2.40 -14.19 -2.31
N SER A 75 1.14 -14.43 -2.69
CA SER A 75 0.39 -13.54 -3.59
C SER A 75 0.00 -12.20 -2.94
N THR A 76 -0.12 -12.15 -1.61
CA THR A 76 -0.44 -10.93 -0.86
C THR A 76 0.80 -10.13 -0.46
N ARG A 77 2.01 -10.71 -0.50
CA ARG A 77 3.27 -10.02 -0.14
C ARG A 77 3.55 -8.77 -0.99
N PRO A 78 3.38 -8.78 -2.33
CA PRO A 78 3.58 -7.57 -3.13
C PRO A 78 2.69 -6.41 -2.68
N TYR A 79 1.45 -6.68 -2.26
CA TYR A 79 0.57 -5.66 -1.72
C TYR A 79 1.10 -5.09 -0.39
N MET A 80 1.64 -5.94 0.49
CA MET A 80 2.28 -5.50 1.75
C MET A 80 3.55 -4.69 1.51
N SER A 81 4.42 -5.11 0.58
CA SER A 81 5.62 -4.36 0.19
C SER A 81 5.28 -2.95 -0.29
N VAL A 82 4.34 -2.82 -1.22
CA VAL A 82 3.96 -1.49 -1.71
C VAL A 82 3.24 -0.67 -0.63
N SER A 83 2.50 -1.30 0.27
CA SER A 83 1.90 -0.60 1.41
C SER A 83 2.96 -0.02 2.33
N PHE A 84 4.06 -0.74 2.57
CA PHE A 84 5.20 -0.24 3.34
C PHE A 84 5.92 0.90 2.63
N ASP A 85 6.14 0.78 1.32
CA ASP A 85 6.77 1.84 0.52
C ASP A 85 5.93 3.12 0.56
N LEU A 86 4.60 2.99 0.47
CA LEU A 86 3.67 4.11 0.62
C LEU A 86 3.77 4.75 2.01
N MET A 87 3.82 3.95 3.07
CA MET A 87 4.01 4.46 4.44
C MET A 87 5.31 5.26 4.54
N SER A 88 6.42 4.69 4.07
CA SER A 88 7.74 5.31 4.10
C SER A 88 7.76 6.64 3.33
N ALA A 89 7.03 6.71 2.22
CA ALA A 89 6.89 7.91 1.42
C ALA A 89 6.07 9.00 2.11
N ILE A 90 4.94 8.62 2.72
CA ILE A 90 4.12 9.53 3.53
C ILE A 90 5.01 10.13 4.63
N LEU A 91 5.77 9.31 5.35
CA LEU A 91 6.67 9.77 6.42
C LEU A 91 7.83 10.65 5.91
N SER A 92 8.19 10.56 4.63
CA SER A 92 9.19 11.42 4.01
C SER A 92 8.64 12.81 3.69
N VAL A 93 7.32 12.95 3.54
CA VAL A 93 6.66 14.25 3.43
C VAL A 93 6.59 14.87 4.82
N ARG A 94 7.43 15.87 5.08
CA ARG A 94 7.56 16.52 6.40
C ARG A 94 6.43 17.52 6.67
N THR A 95 5.18 17.08 6.60
CA THR A 95 3.99 17.89 6.88
C THR A 95 3.11 17.24 7.95
N GLY A 96 2.32 18.04 8.67
CA GLY A 96 1.38 17.54 9.68
C GLY A 96 0.33 16.59 9.10
N GLU A 97 -0.17 16.88 7.90
CA GLU A 97 -1.13 16.04 7.16
C GLU A 97 -0.58 14.63 6.90
N ALA A 98 0.70 14.52 6.58
CA ALA A 98 1.35 13.24 6.35
C ALA A 98 1.47 12.42 7.66
N VAL A 99 1.80 13.09 8.76
CA VAL A 99 1.83 12.47 10.10
C VAL A 99 0.42 12.03 10.53
N GLN A 100 -0.63 12.76 10.19
CA GLN A 100 -2.02 12.36 10.46
C GLN A 100 -2.48 11.15 9.63
N ALA A 101 -2.02 11.03 8.39
CA ALA A 101 -2.42 9.92 7.50
C ALA A 101 -1.67 8.61 7.78
N ALA A 102 -0.48 8.66 8.37
CA ALA A 102 0.38 7.49 8.56
C ALA A 102 -0.13 6.46 9.61
N PRO A 103 -0.70 6.83 10.77
CA PRO A 103 -1.19 5.89 11.77
C PRO A 103 -2.23 4.92 11.24
N ASP A 104 -3.27 5.42 10.57
CA ASP A 104 -4.33 4.57 10.00
C ASP A 104 -3.77 3.56 9.00
N HIS A 105 -2.80 4.00 8.19
CA HIS A 105 -2.16 3.15 7.22
C HIS A 105 -1.26 2.09 7.88
N ALA A 106 -0.50 2.46 8.91
CA ALA A 106 0.30 1.54 9.70
C ALA A 106 -0.57 0.49 10.44
N LEU A 107 -1.70 0.92 11.02
CA LEU A 107 -2.65 0.04 11.70
C LEU A 107 -3.35 -0.92 10.72
N ASP A 108 -3.71 -0.47 9.50
CA ASP A 108 -4.23 -1.34 8.43
C ASP A 108 -3.20 -2.42 8.07
N MET A 109 -1.91 -2.07 7.96
CA MET A 109 -0.86 -3.04 7.70
C MET A 109 -0.70 -4.07 8.83
N ILE A 110 -0.74 -3.64 10.09
CA ILE A 110 -0.68 -4.55 11.26
C ILE A 110 -1.93 -5.44 11.35
N ARG A 111 -3.11 -4.91 10.97
CA ARG A 111 -4.35 -5.69 10.88
C ARG A 111 -4.21 -6.81 9.84
N LEU A 112 -3.65 -6.50 8.67
CA LEU A 112 -3.46 -7.47 7.58
C LEU A 112 -2.30 -8.45 7.86
N CYS A 113 -1.27 -8.02 8.57
CA CYS A 113 -0.10 -8.82 8.94
C CYS A 113 0.19 -8.70 10.44
N ARG A 114 -0.42 -9.58 11.25
CA ARG A 114 -0.26 -9.57 12.72
C ARG A 114 1.18 -9.90 13.15
N GLY A 115 1.88 -10.70 12.35
CA GLY A 115 3.30 -11.02 12.54
C GLY A 115 4.24 -9.82 12.37
N ASP A 116 3.75 -8.71 11.81
CA ASP A 116 4.52 -7.48 11.57
C ASP A 116 5.89 -7.72 10.91
N ASN A 117 5.89 -8.52 9.84
CA ASN A 117 7.13 -8.94 9.16
C ASN A 117 7.93 -7.79 8.52
N GLN A 118 7.36 -6.59 8.45
CA GLN A 118 8.00 -5.38 7.94
C GLN A 118 8.36 -4.38 9.06
N GLY A 119 8.09 -4.71 10.33
CA GLY A 119 8.46 -3.87 11.47
C GLY A 119 7.66 -2.57 11.62
N VAL A 120 6.46 -2.51 11.03
CA VAL A 120 5.56 -1.33 11.03
C VAL A 120 5.14 -0.95 12.47
N ARG A 121 5.05 -1.93 13.38
CA ARG A 121 4.66 -1.69 14.78
C ARG A 121 5.60 -0.74 15.50
N SER A 122 6.88 -0.69 15.13
CA SER A 122 7.86 0.22 15.73
C SER A 122 7.59 1.70 15.41
N TYR A 123 6.89 2.00 14.32
CA TYR A 123 6.56 3.36 13.91
C TYR A 123 5.34 3.92 14.63
N VAL A 124 4.39 3.07 15.05
CA VAL A 124 3.09 3.50 15.60
C VAL A 124 3.25 4.40 16.84
N PRO A 125 4.07 4.06 17.85
CA PRO A 125 4.27 4.94 19.00
C PRO A 125 4.89 6.28 18.63
N ALA A 126 5.92 6.27 17.76
CA ALA A 126 6.58 7.49 17.30
C ALA A 126 5.62 8.41 16.54
N LEU A 127 4.66 7.84 15.80
CA LEU A 127 3.63 8.61 15.11
C LEU A 127 2.62 9.23 16.08
N HIS A 128 2.18 8.49 17.09
CA HIS A 128 1.28 9.01 18.12
C HIS A 128 1.92 10.14 18.91
N LEU A 129 3.22 10.02 19.26
CA LEU A 129 3.97 11.09 19.90
C LEU A 129 4.03 12.37 19.05
N ARG A 130 4.24 12.25 17.73
CA ARG A 130 4.25 13.41 16.82
C ARG A 130 2.88 14.08 16.69
N LEU A 131 1.81 13.36 17.00
CA LEU A 131 0.44 13.88 17.01
C LEU A 131 0.03 14.45 18.38
N GLY A 132 0.83 14.28 19.43
CA GLY A 132 0.43 14.62 20.80
C GLY A 132 -0.65 13.67 21.35
N ASN A 133 -0.63 12.41 20.90
CA ASN A 133 -1.51 11.34 21.35
C ASN A 133 -0.75 10.42 22.33
N ASP A 134 -0.21 10.98 23.40
CA ASP A 134 0.70 10.36 24.37
C ASP A 134 0.00 9.50 25.45
N GLN A 135 -1.07 8.78 25.08
CA GLN A 135 -1.91 7.98 26.00
C GLN A 135 -1.94 6.51 25.61
#